data_AF-A0A210Q8D0-F1
#
_entry.id   AF-A0A210Q8D0-F1
#
_cell.length_a   1.000
_cell.length_b   1.000
_cell.length_c   1.000
_cell.angle_alpha   90.00
_cell.angle_beta   90.00
_cell.angle_gamma   90.00
#
_symmetry.space_group_name_H-M   'P 1'
#
loop_
_entity.id
_entity.type
_entity.pdbx_description
1 polymer ?
#
loop_
_entity_poly.entity_id
_entity_poly.type
_entity_poly.pdbx_seq_one_letter_code
_entity_poly.pdbx_strand_id
1 'polypeptide(L)'
;MKRRRNIMLLLILFLLLFGYAILQSRSKKRDVKEAEAMLDFQYIRRGEKRNDYEVNRRHSHIGSEKDKTSVFTNNHKENVIASGVNVKQNFAERKEQEVKTITTLKDNDPDKLYKDRRDRLLEVCSRQQFDLKSPPGVLSRNIIDRRQKFAYCTIQKTASTFWKRVFRIVIGESKASSPFDPSVLALQHFDHLKDIPIDLRENFMKESLTFLFIRDPYSRLFSGYVDKLFSPNYVFWKGYGKFGIEQVRTNRSRNDLTCGHDLSFREFVKTVIYTEKHNTHRDGHFTAQYEHCDPCKYKYDVIGKLETLAQDTFYLLKKMGKFTLMKSVMNRFHENTLEDTIRDQVDMLFRFRSYYPLCKVTFFEAQKLMWKKFQIRGILSKHSKYPVTKEESERITNRDFTRMLYLGRGDAVDRNISKKNKEEAVLEAFSTVDKEDMELLSELFRPDCELFGYDCRPAKLFKIKEVIKPWYFDSNTA
;
A
#
# COMPACT_ATOMS: atom_id res chain seq x y z
N MET A 1 45.53 -11.84 -47.04
CA MET A 1 44.11 -12.28 -47.00
C MET A 1 43.58 -12.64 -45.61
N LYS A 2 44.27 -13.45 -44.78
CA LYS A 2 43.80 -13.87 -43.43
C LYS A 2 43.46 -12.71 -42.46
N ARG A 3 44.26 -11.64 -42.44
CA ARG A 3 44.07 -10.49 -41.52
C ARG A 3 42.80 -9.67 -41.81
N ARG A 4 42.45 -9.49 -43.09
CA ARG A 4 41.20 -8.82 -43.50
C ARG A 4 39.96 -9.65 -43.15
N ARG A 5 40.07 -10.99 -43.24
CA ARG A 5 38.99 -11.92 -42.91
C ARG A 5 38.67 -11.94 -41.39
N ASN A 6 39.70 -11.85 -40.55
CA ASN A 6 39.53 -11.76 -39.09
C ASN A 6 38.93 -10.42 -38.64
N ILE A 7 39.31 -9.31 -39.27
CA ILE A 7 38.71 -7.99 -38.98
C ILE A 7 37.24 -7.96 -39.39
N MET A 8 36.89 -8.57 -40.52
CA MET A 8 35.49 -8.68 -40.97
C MET A 8 34.64 -9.52 -40.01
N LEU A 9 35.17 -10.62 -39.48
CA LEU A 9 34.51 -11.46 -38.47
C LEU A 9 34.28 -10.71 -37.15
N LEU A 10 35.27 -9.93 -36.68
CA LEU A 10 35.14 -9.09 -35.49
C LEU A 10 34.07 -8.01 -35.65
N LEU A 11 34.00 -7.38 -36.82
CA LEU A 11 32.97 -6.37 -37.13
C LEU A 11 31.56 -6.98 -37.15
N ILE A 12 31.40 -8.18 -37.72
CA ILE A 12 30.12 -8.90 -37.71
C ILE A 12 29.71 -9.25 -36.27
N LEU A 13 30.66 -9.75 -35.46
CA LEU A 13 30.38 -10.08 -34.06
C LEU A 13 29.95 -8.84 -33.26
N PHE A 14 30.61 -7.71 -33.50
CA PHE A 14 30.27 -6.43 -32.86
C PHE A 14 28.89 -5.93 -33.27
N LEU A 15 28.54 -6.01 -34.55
CA LEU A 15 27.22 -5.63 -35.05
C LEU A 15 26.10 -6.54 -34.50
N LEU A 16 26.36 -7.84 -34.33
CA LEU A 16 25.41 -8.77 -33.73
C LEU A 16 25.19 -8.50 -32.24
N LEU A 17 26.26 -8.25 -31.48
CA LEU A 17 26.17 -7.89 -30.06
C LEU A 17 25.47 -6.54 -29.86
N PHE A 18 25.77 -5.56 -30.70
CA PHE A 18 25.12 -4.25 -30.67
C PHE A 18 23.64 -4.34 -31.07
N GLY A 19 23.32 -5.13 -32.10
CA GLY A 19 21.94 -5.43 -32.50
C GLY A 19 21.16 -6.14 -31.40
N TYR A 20 21.77 -7.10 -30.69
CA TYR A 20 21.19 -7.79 -29.55
C TYR A 20 20.93 -6.84 -28.37
N ALA A 21 21.87 -5.93 -28.06
CA ALA A 21 21.69 -4.92 -27.03
C ALA A 21 20.56 -3.92 -27.38
N ILE A 22 20.44 -3.51 -28.65
CA ILE A 22 19.32 -2.67 -29.12
C ILE A 22 17.99 -3.41 -29.03
N LEU A 23 17.95 -4.71 -29.39
CA LEU A 23 16.75 -5.54 -29.27
C LEU A 23 16.32 -5.72 -27.82
N GLN A 24 17.26 -5.95 -26.89
CA GLN A 24 16.96 -5.99 -25.45
C GLN A 24 16.48 -4.64 -24.92
N SER A 25 17.10 -3.53 -25.34
CA SER A 25 16.65 -2.17 -24.97
C SER A 25 15.25 -1.85 -25.52
N ARG A 26 14.94 -2.28 -26.75
CA ARG A 26 13.61 -2.13 -27.35
C ARG A 26 12.56 -3.03 -26.71
N SER A 27 12.91 -4.27 -26.33
CA SER A 27 12.04 -5.16 -25.55
C SER A 27 11.74 -4.54 -24.20
N LYS A 28 12.77 -4.09 -23.47
CA LYS A 28 12.62 -3.43 -22.16
C LYS A 28 11.78 -2.15 -22.25
N LYS A 29 11.93 -1.35 -23.30
CA LYS A 29 11.06 -0.18 -23.56
C LYS A 29 9.63 -0.57 -23.93
N ARG A 30 9.41 -1.72 -24.57
CA ARG A 30 8.07 -2.25 -24.90
C ARG A 30 7.37 -2.80 -23.66
N ASP A 31 8.08 -3.54 -22.81
CA ASP A 31 7.59 -4.08 -21.54
C ASP A 31 7.29 -2.96 -20.53
N VAL A 32 8.10 -1.90 -20.48
CA VAL A 32 7.84 -0.69 -19.68
C VAL A 32 6.63 0.07 -20.24
N LYS A 33 6.51 0.22 -21.56
CA LYS A 33 5.32 0.85 -22.17
C LYS A 33 4.04 0.02 -21.99
N GLU A 34 4.12 -1.30 -21.97
CA GLU A 34 2.98 -2.17 -21.66
C GLU A 34 2.63 -2.14 -20.17
N ALA A 35 3.62 -2.04 -19.27
CA ALA A 35 3.39 -1.86 -17.84
C ALA A 35 2.81 -0.47 -17.51
N GLU A 36 3.32 0.59 -18.14
CA GLU A 36 2.76 1.95 -18.08
C GLU A 36 1.37 1.99 -18.71
N ALA A 37 1.17 1.36 -19.87
CA ALA A 37 -0.15 1.25 -20.49
C ALA A 37 -1.11 0.41 -19.66
N MET A 38 -0.68 -0.61 -18.90
CA MET A 38 -1.51 -1.35 -17.95
C MET A 38 -1.80 -0.54 -16.68
N LEU A 39 -0.91 0.35 -16.25
CA LEU A 39 -1.15 1.30 -15.16
C LEU A 39 -2.10 2.44 -15.62
N ASP A 40 -2.05 2.85 -16.89
CA ASP A 40 -2.97 3.83 -17.50
C ASP A 40 -4.34 3.20 -17.86
N PHE A 41 -4.37 1.93 -18.32
CA PHE A 41 -5.61 1.15 -18.54
C PHE A 41 -6.38 0.92 -17.24
N GLN A 42 -5.73 1.01 -16.07
CA GLN A 42 -6.41 0.96 -14.77
C GLN A 42 -7.39 2.13 -14.55
N TYR A 43 -7.36 3.17 -15.38
CA TYR A 43 -8.15 4.40 -15.15
C TYR A 43 -9.19 4.73 -16.22
N ILE A 44 -8.95 4.43 -17.51
CA ILE A 44 -9.86 4.83 -18.61
C ILE A 44 -11.27 4.21 -18.45
N ARG A 45 -11.39 2.95 -18.02
CA ARG A 45 -12.70 2.28 -17.85
C ARG A 45 -13.58 2.82 -16.71
N ARG A 46 -13.08 3.65 -15.80
CA ARG A 46 -13.92 4.33 -14.79
C ARG A 46 -14.57 5.61 -15.31
N GLY A 47 -14.08 6.19 -16.40
CA GLY A 47 -14.64 7.40 -17.02
C GLY A 47 -15.82 7.13 -17.96
N GLU A 48 -15.89 5.96 -18.60
CA GLU A 48 -16.87 5.70 -19.69
C GLU A 48 -18.18 5.02 -19.24
N LYS A 49 -18.30 4.54 -18.00
CA LYS A 49 -19.50 3.79 -17.54
C LYS A 49 -20.45 4.56 -16.62
N ARG A 50 -20.53 5.90 -16.73
CA ARG A 50 -21.44 6.71 -15.90
C ARG A 50 -22.35 7.69 -16.65
N ASN A 51 -22.51 7.54 -17.97
CA ASN A 51 -23.36 8.43 -18.79
C ASN A 51 -24.48 7.71 -19.54
N ASP A 52 -25.12 6.70 -18.95
CA ASP A 52 -26.41 6.22 -19.45
C ASP A 52 -27.19 5.67 -18.27
N TYR A 53 -27.96 6.52 -17.58
CA TYR A 53 -29.21 6.18 -16.88
C TYR A 53 -29.85 7.48 -16.40
N GLU A 54 -30.41 8.25 -17.34
CA GLU A 54 -31.50 9.16 -17.03
C GLU A 54 -32.59 9.04 -18.11
N VAL A 55 -33.84 9.03 -17.65
CA VAL A 55 -35.11 9.12 -18.40
C VAL A 55 -35.66 7.82 -19.02
N ASN A 56 -36.56 7.15 -18.28
CA ASN A 56 -37.98 7.17 -18.66
C ASN A 56 -38.89 6.67 -17.52
N ARG A 57 -39.66 7.60 -16.93
CA ARG A 57 -40.90 7.30 -16.22
C ARG A 57 -41.98 7.01 -17.26
N ARG A 58 -42.54 5.80 -17.26
CA ARG A 58 -43.90 5.56 -17.74
C ARG A 58 -44.51 4.36 -17.01
N HIS A 59 -45.76 4.54 -16.59
CA HIS A 59 -46.60 3.55 -15.93
C HIS A 59 -46.98 2.41 -16.89
N SER A 60 -46.94 1.16 -16.42
CA SER A 60 -48.05 0.19 -16.59
C SER A 60 -47.76 -1.19 -15.94
N HIS A 61 -48.79 -1.65 -15.22
CA HIS A 61 -49.22 -2.99 -14.82
C HIS A 61 -48.29 -4.21 -14.67
N ILE A 62 -48.39 -4.79 -13.45
CA ILE A 62 -48.79 -6.17 -13.09
C ILE A 62 -48.17 -7.31 -13.92
N GLY A 63 -47.36 -8.13 -13.26
CA GLY A 63 -47.00 -9.48 -13.67
C GLY A 63 -46.17 -10.16 -12.59
N SER A 64 -46.78 -11.06 -11.84
CA SER A 64 -46.14 -11.89 -10.82
C SER A 64 -45.20 -12.91 -11.42
N GLU A 65 -43.98 -13.05 -10.89
CA GLU A 65 -43.29 -14.33 -10.97
C GLU A 65 -42.39 -14.52 -9.73
N LYS A 66 -42.78 -15.51 -8.93
CA LYS A 66 -42.07 -16.02 -7.75
C LYS A 66 -41.00 -17.02 -8.21
N ASP A 67 -40.05 -17.25 -7.29
CA ASP A 67 -39.09 -18.35 -7.21
C ASP A 67 -37.74 -18.20 -7.93
N LYS A 68 -36.71 -17.92 -7.10
CA LYS A 68 -35.48 -18.74 -6.92
C LYS A 68 -34.55 -18.03 -5.92
N THR A 69 -34.82 -18.18 -4.63
CA THR A 69 -33.85 -17.93 -3.55
C THR A 69 -33.95 -19.07 -2.54
N SER A 70 -33.15 -20.11 -2.75
CA SER A 70 -32.99 -21.19 -1.77
C SER A 70 -31.56 -21.74 -1.77
N VAL A 71 -30.62 -20.95 -1.23
CA VAL A 71 -29.42 -21.48 -0.58
C VAL A 71 -29.19 -20.57 0.62
N PHE A 72 -28.93 -21.15 1.80
CA PHE A 72 -28.76 -20.51 3.10
C PHE A 72 -30.02 -20.22 3.93
N THR A 73 -30.75 -21.28 4.32
CA THR A 73 -31.40 -21.30 5.65
C THR A 73 -31.35 -22.71 6.23
N ASN A 74 -30.54 -22.90 7.27
CA ASN A 74 -30.90 -23.57 8.53
C ASN A 74 -29.64 -23.86 9.36
N ASN A 75 -29.35 -22.95 10.29
CA ASN A 75 -28.76 -23.17 11.63
C ASN A 75 -28.19 -21.86 12.19
N HIS A 76 -29.01 -20.87 12.54
CA HIS A 76 -28.49 -19.65 13.21
C HIS A 76 -29.51 -18.86 14.06
N LYS A 77 -30.57 -19.50 14.58
CA LYS A 77 -31.56 -18.80 15.42
C LYS A 77 -31.19 -18.68 16.91
N GLU A 78 -30.14 -19.33 17.40
CA GLU A 78 -29.76 -19.22 18.82
C GLU A 78 -28.65 -18.19 19.11
N ASN A 79 -27.91 -17.69 18.10
CA ASN A 79 -26.81 -16.72 18.29
C ASN A 79 -27.22 -15.23 18.23
N VAL A 80 -28.50 -14.93 18.01
CA VAL A 80 -28.98 -13.56 17.78
C VAL A 80 -29.25 -12.78 19.07
N ILE A 81 -29.44 -13.45 20.20
CA ILE A 81 -29.75 -12.78 21.48
C ILE A 81 -28.46 -12.39 22.24
N ALA A 82 -27.37 -13.17 22.11
CA ALA A 82 -26.08 -12.87 22.73
C ALA A 82 -25.33 -11.70 22.04
N SER A 83 -25.64 -11.41 20.77
CA SER A 83 -24.99 -10.33 20.00
C SER A 83 -25.56 -8.93 20.30
N GLY A 84 -26.80 -8.82 20.78
CA GLY A 84 -27.43 -7.54 21.11
C GLY A 84 -26.87 -6.87 22.38
N VAL A 85 -26.46 -7.66 23.38
CA VAL A 85 -25.86 -7.15 24.63
C VAL A 85 -24.43 -6.65 24.38
N ASN A 86 -23.70 -7.36 23.51
CA ASN A 86 -22.31 -7.06 23.15
C ASN A 86 -22.17 -5.76 22.33
N VAL A 87 -23.19 -5.38 21.54
CA VAL A 87 -23.19 -4.14 20.74
C VAL A 87 -23.30 -2.88 21.61
N LYS A 88 -24.06 -2.91 22.72
CA LYS A 88 -24.21 -1.75 23.61
C LYS A 88 -22.96 -1.51 24.47
N GLN A 89 -22.31 -2.58 24.95
CA GLN A 89 -21.02 -2.50 25.66
C GLN A 89 -19.90 -1.94 24.76
N ASN A 90 -19.83 -2.42 23.51
CA ASN A 90 -18.90 -1.92 22.49
C ASN A 90 -19.08 -0.44 22.10
N PHE A 91 -20.25 0.16 22.36
CA PHE A 91 -20.51 1.57 22.11
C PHE A 91 -20.03 2.45 23.28
N ALA A 92 -20.19 1.97 24.51
CA ALA A 92 -19.69 2.63 25.71
C ALA A 92 -18.15 2.64 25.75
N GLU A 93 -17.50 1.52 25.45
CA GLU A 93 -16.03 1.43 25.37
C GLU A 93 -15.44 2.27 24.23
N ARG A 94 -16.15 2.40 23.10
CA ARG A 94 -15.76 3.31 22.00
C ARG A 94 -15.82 4.77 22.41
N LYS A 95 -16.89 5.19 23.11
CA LYS A 95 -16.96 6.54 23.68
C LYS A 95 -15.83 6.78 24.68
N GLU A 96 -15.50 5.80 25.50
CA GLU A 96 -14.42 5.93 26.48
C GLU A 96 -13.02 6.02 25.84
N GLN A 97 -12.76 5.29 24.74
CA GLN A 97 -11.53 5.43 23.94
C GLN A 97 -11.47 6.75 23.18
N GLU A 98 -12.58 7.23 22.63
CA GLU A 98 -12.67 8.52 21.95
C GLU A 98 -12.45 9.66 22.95
N VAL A 99 -13.02 9.56 24.17
CA VAL A 99 -12.78 10.48 25.28
C VAL A 99 -11.34 10.39 25.79
N LYS A 100 -10.74 9.20 25.96
CA LYS A 100 -9.32 9.07 26.32
C LYS A 100 -8.38 9.66 25.27
N THR A 101 -8.71 9.52 23.98
CA THR A 101 -7.98 10.15 22.87
C THR A 101 -8.12 11.67 22.90
N ILE A 102 -9.29 12.20 23.25
CA ILE A 102 -9.52 13.64 23.44
C ILE A 102 -8.84 14.16 24.72
N THR A 103 -8.74 13.35 25.77
CA THR A 103 -8.13 13.75 27.04
C THR A 103 -6.60 13.76 26.97
N THR A 104 -5.99 12.85 26.20
CA THR A 104 -4.55 12.90 25.90
C THR A 104 -4.14 14.09 25.03
N LEU A 105 -5.08 14.74 24.33
CA LEU A 105 -4.84 16.02 23.64
C LEU A 105 -4.75 17.22 24.59
N LYS A 106 -5.14 17.07 25.87
CA LYS A 106 -5.05 18.15 26.87
C LYS A 106 -3.71 18.24 27.59
N ASP A 107 -2.94 17.14 27.64
CA ASP A 107 -1.73 17.06 28.47
C ASP A 107 -0.40 17.22 27.69
N ASN A 108 -0.42 17.25 26.36
CA ASN A 108 0.76 17.55 25.54
C ASN A 108 0.42 18.66 24.55
N ASP A 109 1.20 19.74 24.56
CA ASP A 109 1.16 20.74 23.49
C ASP A 109 1.43 20.04 22.14
N PRO A 110 0.42 19.91 21.25
CA PRO A 110 0.61 19.22 19.98
C PRO A 110 1.66 19.93 19.12
N ASP A 111 1.81 21.25 19.23
CA ASP A 111 2.83 21.99 18.49
C ASP A 111 4.24 21.60 18.93
N LYS A 112 4.45 21.29 20.21
CA LYS A 112 5.71 20.73 20.71
C LYS A 112 6.05 19.40 20.03
N LEU A 113 5.12 18.46 19.89
CA LEU A 113 5.38 17.17 19.25
C LEU A 113 5.87 17.33 17.80
N TYR A 114 5.19 18.16 16.99
CA TYR A 114 5.58 18.34 15.59
C TYR A 114 6.86 19.17 15.46
N LYS A 115 7.09 20.12 16.38
CA LYS A 115 8.37 20.82 16.51
C LYS A 115 9.50 19.84 16.80
N ASP A 116 9.35 18.94 17.76
CA ASP A 116 10.37 17.94 18.12
C ASP A 116 10.71 17.01 16.94
N ARG A 117 9.69 16.57 16.17
CA ARG A 117 9.91 15.77 14.94
C ARG A 117 10.71 16.54 13.89
N ARG A 118 10.39 17.82 13.68
CA ARG A 118 11.08 18.69 12.72
C ARG A 118 12.50 19.03 13.18
N ASP A 119 12.68 19.36 14.44
CA ASP A 119 13.98 19.73 15.01
C ASP A 119 14.94 18.54 14.94
N ARG A 120 14.47 17.31 15.22
CA ARG A 120 15.24 16.09 14.99
C ARG A 120 15.67 15.95 13.53
N LEU A 121 14.75 16.11 12.58
CA LEU A 121 15.08 16.02 11.16
C LEU A 121 16.21 17.01 10.81
N LEU A 122 16.06 18.27 11.22
CA LEU A 122 17.04 19.33 10.95
C LEU A 122 18.40 19.07 11.63
N GLU A 123 18.38 18.56 12.86
CA GLU A 123 19.59 18.17 13.60
C GLU A 123 20.35 17.04 12.89
N VAL A 124 19.66 16.01 12.41
CA VAL A 124 20.30 14.93 11.66
C VAL A 124 20.84 15.43 10.32
N CYS A 125 20.08 16.29 9.62
CA CYS A 125 20.52 16.89 8.37
C CYS A 125 21.75 17.81 8.52
N SER A 126 21.92 18.49 9.66
CA SER A 126 23.06 19.39 9.88
C SER A 126 24.39 18.64 10.11
N ARG A 127 24.33 17.38 10.57
CA ARG A 127 25.51 16.55 10.84
C ARG A 127 26.20 16.02 9.57
N GLN A 128 25.67 16.29 8.38
CA GLN A 128 26.23 15.92 7.06
C GLN A 128 26.68 14.44 6.89
N GLN A 129 26.10 13.50 7.65
CA GLN A 129 26.54 12.10 7.62
C GLN A 129 26.04 11.29 6.41
N PHE A 130 25.13 11.86 5.61
CA PHE A 130 24.53 11.17 4.49
C PHE A 130 24.85 11.93 3.20
N ASP A 131 25.54 11.27 2.26
CA ASP A 131 25.64 11.72 0.86
C ASP A 131 24.25 11.51 0.21
N LEU A 132 23.28 12.34 0.66
CA LEU A 132 21.91 12.36 0.17
C LEU A 132 21.92 12.97 -1.23
N LYS A 133 22.41 12.23 -2.22
CA LYS A 133 22.17 12.58 -3.61
C LYS A 133 20.66 12.63 -3.80
N SER A 134 20.10 13.80 -4.11
CA SER A 134 18.67 13.98 -4.38
C SER A 134 18.24 12.90 -5.38
N PRO A 135 17.43 11.90 -4.97
CA PRO A 135 17.15 10.78 -5.85
C PRO A 135 16.32 11.23 -7.05
N PRO A 136 16.42 10.55 -8.19
CA PRO A 136 15.59 10.87 -9.34
C PRO A 136 14.11 10.78 -8.97
N GLY A 137 13.36 11.86 -9.18
CA GLY A 137 11.91 11.88 -9.03
C GLY A 137 11.35 12.60 -7.79
N VAL A 138 12.19 13.15 -6.90
CA VAL A 138 11.70 13.93 -5.72
C VAL A 138 10.75 15.07 -6.12
N LEU A 139 11.07 15.78 -7.20
CA LEU A 139 10.25 16.87 -7.73
C LEU A 139 8.87 16.39 -8.23
N SER A 140 8.78 15.16 -8.71
CA SER A 140 7.52 14.54 -9.17
C SER A 140 6.72 13.93 -8.02
N ARG A 141 7.31 13.79 -6.82
CA ARG A 141 6.64 13.21 -5.63
C ARG A 141 5.93 14.27 -4.78
N ASN A 142 6.39 15.52 -4.85
CA ASN A 142 5.77 16.66 -4.20
C ASN A 142 4.59 17.15 -5.04
N ILE A 143 3.37 16.88 -4.58
CA ILE A 143 2.16 17.52 -5.12
C ILE A 143 1.97 18.87 -4.46
N ILE A 144 1.51 19.86 -5.22
CA ILE A 144 1.43 21.24 -4.75
C ILE A 144 0.06 21.85 -5.04
N ASP A 145 -0.27 22.91 -4.31
CA ASP A 145 -1.29 23.86 -4.73
C ASP A 145 -0.75 25.28 -4.54
N ARG A 146 -0.70 26.04 -5.64
CA ARG A 146 -0.12 27.38 -5.66
C ARG A 146 -0.99 28.40 -4.94
N ARG A 147 -2.32 28.19 -4.94
CA ARG A 147 -3.29 29.13 -4.38
C ARG A 147 -3.31 29.07 -2.86
N GLN A 148 -3.38 27.87 -2.28
CA GLN A 148 -3.37 27.68 -0.83
C GLN A 148 -1.94 27.60 -0.26
N LYS A 149 -0.90 27.59 -1.11
CA LYS A 149 0.51 27.44 -0.73
C LYS A 149 0.72 26.18 0.11
N PHE A 150 0.32 25.03 -0.45
CA PHE A 150 0.53 23.72 0.18
C PHE A 150 1.47 22.87 -0.66
N ALA A 151 2.32 22.09 -0.01
CA ALA A 151 3.14 21.08 -0.66
C ALA A 151 3.14 19.78 0.15
N TYR A 152 2.79 18.68 -0.50
CA TYR A 152 2.70 17.36 0.10
C TYR A 152 3.61 16.37 -0.63
N CYS A 153 4.58 15.78 0.08
CA CYS A 153 5.38 14.71 -0.49
C CYS A 153 4.73 13.33 -0.35
N THR A 154 4.50 12.69 -1.50
CA THR A 154 3.75 11.43 -1.59
C THR A 154 4.65 10.19 -1.44
N ILE A 155 4.98 9.84 -0.19
CA ILE A 155 5.72 8.61 0.14
C ILE A 155 4.82 7.39 0.01
N GLN A 156 5.27 6.35 -0.68
CA GLN A 156 4.47 5.13 -0.79
C GLN A 156 4.36 4.38 0.54
N LYS A 157 3.20 3.74 0.75
CA LYS A 157 2.89 2.89 1.93
C LYS A 157 2.79 3.63 3.28
N THR A 158 2.64 4.95 3.25
CA THR A 158 2.45 5.83 4.42
C THR A 158 1.08 6.54 4.40
N ALA A 159 0.04 5.84 3.91
CA ALA A 159 -1.30 6.39 3.64
C ALA A 159 -1.37 7.46 2.53
N SER A 160 -0.48 7.37 1.53
CA SER A 160 -0.44 8.32 0.42
C SER A 160 -1.74 8.42 -0.39
N THR A 161 -2.41 7.30 -0.66
CA THR A 161 -3.72 7.31 -1.35
C THR A 161 -4.76 8.11 -0.57
N PHE A 162 -4.83 7.89 0.76
CA PHE A 162 -5.74 8.63 1.64
C PHE A 162 -5.43 10.13 1.61
N TRP A 163 -4.15 10.51 1.76
CA TRP A 163 -3.75 11.91 1.75
C TRP A 163 -3.93 12.60 0.39
N LYS A 164 -3.79 11.89 -0.73
CA LYS A 164 -4.16 12.43 -2.05
C LYS A 164 -5.65 12.76 -2.13
N ARG A 165 -6.53 11.92 -1.56
CA ARG A 165 -7.97 12.22 -1.48
C ARG A 165 -8.25 13.42 -0.57
N VAL A 166 -7.60 13.48 0.60
CA VAL A 166 -7.68 14.66 1.49
C VAL A 166 -7.23 15.92 0.75
N PHE A 167 -6.08 15.89 0.07
CA PHE A 167 -5.51 17.03 -0.61
C PHE A 167 -6.47 17.60 -1.66
N ARG A 168 -7.12 16.75 -2.47
CA ARG A 168 -8.15 17.20 -3.45
C ARG A 168 -9.30 17.96 -2.82
N ILE A 169 -9.79 17.51 -1.66
CA ILE A 169 -10.87 18.20 -0.95
C ILE A 169 -10.35 19.53 -0.40
N VAL A 170 -9.16 19.52 0.21
CA VAL A 170 -8.54 20.69 0.83
C VAL A 170 -8.30 21.83 -0.17
N ILE A 171 -7.88 21.50 -1.39
CA ILE A 171 -7.61 22.47 -2.47
C ILE A 171 -8.86 22.82 -3.30
N GLY A 172 -10.01 22.19 -3.01
CA GLY A 172 -11.30 22.50 -3.63
C GLY A 172 -11.57 21.81 -4.98
N GLU A 173 -10.77 20.83 -5.38
CA GLU A 173 -10.99 20.03 -6.59
C GLU A 173 -12.08 18.96 -6.40
N SER A 174 -12.41 18.60 -5.17
CA SER A 174 -13.52 17.72 -4.84
C SER A 174 -14.46 18.40 -3.85
N LYS A 175 -15.77 18.30 -4.11
CA LYS A 175 -16.84 18.75 -3.20
C LYS A 175 -17.21 17.69 -2.14
N ALA A 176 -16.53 16.55 -2.11
CA ALA A 176 -16.79 15.49 -1.15
C ALA A 176 -16.53 15.98 0.28
N SER A 177 -17.40 15.61 1.21
CA SER A 177 -17.24 15.94 2.64
C SER A 177 -16.26 15.00 3.36
N SER A 178 -15.82 13.92 2.72
CA SER A 178 -14.97 12.90 3.32
C SER A 178 -13.99 12.30 2.29
N PRO A 179 -12.72 12.09 2.65
CA PRO A 179 -11.73 11.41 1.80
C PRO A 179 -12.01 9.90 1.64
N PHE A 180 -12.97 9.34 2.37
CA PHE A 180 -13.38 7.95 2.23
C PHE A 180 -14.46 7.74 1.16
N ASP A 181 -15.00 8.84 0.62
CA ASP A 181 -15.93 8.82 -0.50
C ASP A 181 -15.24 8.24 -1.75
N PRO A 182 -15.77 7.14 -2.33
CA PRO A 182 -15.15 6.48 -3.48
C PRO A 182 -15.14 7.33 -4.76
N SER A 183 -15.90 8.43 -4.82
CA SER A 183 -15.86 9.38 -5.94
C SER A 183 -14.57 10.23 -5.97
N VAL A 184 -13.82 10.31 -4.86
CA VAL A 184 -12.59 11.09 -4.79
C VAL A 184 -11.43 10.32 -5.44
N LEU A 185 -11.06 10.74 -6.65
CA LEU A 185 -10.06 10.05 -7.48
C LEU A 185 -8.62 10.38 -7.05
N ALA A 186 -8.07 9.56 -6.15
CA ALA A 186 -6.73 9.74 -5.60
C ALA A 186 -5.58 9.77 -6.65
N LEU A 187 -5.79 9.25 -7.86
CA LEU A 187 -4.73 9.06 -8.87
C LEU A 187 -4.89 9.95 -10.11
N GLN A 188 -5.87 10.86 -10.11
CA GLN A 188 -5.98 11.87 -11.16
C GLN A 188 -4.76 12.84 -11.11
N HIS A 189 -4.62 13.70 -12.11
CA HIS A 189 -3.53 14.68 -12.22
C HIS A 189 -3.50 15.65 -11.01
N PHE A 190 -2.28 16.01 -10.60
CA PHE A 190 -1.98 17.04 -9.61
C PHE A 190 -0.87 17.92 -10.18
N ASP A 191 -0.84 19.19 -9.76
CA ASP A 191 0.35 20.02 -9.94
C ASP A 191 1.48 19.47 -9.07
N HIS A 192 2.71 19.54 -9.58
CA HIS A 192 3.91 19.07 -8.91
C HIS A 192 4.96 20.16 -8.78
N LEU A 193 5.89 19.98 -7.84
CA LEU A 193 7.01 20.92 -7.66
C LEU A 193 7.91 21.02 -8.91
N LYS A 194 7.97 19.97 -9.74
CA LYS A 194 8.66 20.03 -11.05
C LYS A 194 8.07 21.09 -11.99
N ASP A 195 6.79 21.43 -11.83
CA ASP A 195 6.07 22.39 -12.67
C ASP A 195 6.31 23.85 -12.23
N ILE A 196 7.03 24.05 -11.12
CA ILE A 196 7.55 25.35 -10.68
C ILE A 196 8.94 25.56 -11.32
N PRO A 197 9.23 26.77 -11.86
CA PRO A 197 10.57 27.13 -12.34
C PRO A 197 11.66 26.85 -11.29
N ILE A 198 12.82 26.37 -11.73
CA ILE A 198 13.85 25.81 -10.82
C ILE A 198 14.30 26.79 -9.74
N ASP A 199 14.46 28.05 -10.11
CA ASP A 199 14.83 29.20 -9.29
C ASP A 199 13.74 29.58 -8.26
N LEU A 200 12.49 29.24 -8.51
CA LEU A 200 11.36 29.53 -7.64
C LEU A 200 10.98 28.38 -6.69
N ARG A 201 11.49 27.16 -6.91
CA ARG A 201 11.09 25.97 -6.14
C ARG A 201 11.39 26.08 -4.65
N GLU A 202 12.57 26.56 -4.29
CA GLU A 202 12.95 26.68 -2.88
C GLU A 202 12.12 27.74 -2.17
N ASN A 203 11.89 28.89 -2.81
CA ASN A 203 11.04 29.94 -2.25
C ASN A 203 9.59 29.47 -2.12
N PHE A 204 9.06 28.77 -3.13
CA PHE A 204 7.72 28.17 -3.05
C PHE A 204 7.59 27.22 -1.85
N MET A 205 8.58 26.34 -1.63
CA MET A 205 8.56 25.41 -0.50
C MET A 205 8.68 26.14 0.84
N LYS A 206 9.51 27.19 0.95
CA LYS A 206 9.65 28.01 2.16
C LYS A 206 8.37 28.78 2.52
N GLU A 207 7.62 29.23 1.51
CA GLU A 207 6.36 29.98 1.67
C GLU A 207 5.14 29.06 1.85
N SER A 208 5.29 27.76 1.60
CA SER A 208 4.19 26.80 1.65
C SER A 208 4.15 26.08 2.99
N LEU A 209 2.95 25.67 3.42
CA LEU A 209 2.84 24.61 4.43
C LEU A 209 3.25 23.29 3.79
N THR A 210 4.41 22.78 4.20
CA THR A 210 5.02 21.56 3.68
C THR A 210 4.79 20.39 4.63
N PHE A 211 4.40 19.24 4.10
CA PHE A 211 4.20 18.06 4.95
C PHE A 211 4.48 16.74 4.24
N LEU A 212 4.75 15.71 5.04
CA LEU A 212 4.90 14.33 4.60
C LEU A 212 4.44 13.37 5.69
N PHE A 213 4.14 12.13 5.29
CA PHE A 213 3.82 11.03 6.21
C PHE A 213 4.84 9.92 6.05
N ILE A 214 5.40 9.48 7.17
CA ILE A 214 6.37 8.38 7.27
C ILE A 214 5.81 7.22 8.10
N ARG A 215 6.50 6.09 8.08
CA ARG A 215 6.16 4.87 8.81
C ARG A 215 7.45 4.18 9.25
N ASP A 216 7.37 3.36 10.31
CA ASP A 216 8.42 2.43 10.68
C ASP A 216 8.93 1.66 9.43
N PRO A 217 10.24 1.74 9.09
CA PRO A 217 10.76 1.20 7.83
C PRO A 217 10.49 -0.30 7.63
N TYR A 218 10.64 -1.11 8.68
CA TYR A 218 10.37 -2.55 8.63
C TYR A 218 8.88 -2.85 8.40
N SER A 219 8.00 -2.16 9.13
CA SER A 219 6.55 -2.26 8.96
C SER A 219 6.10 -1.78 7.57
N ARG A 220 6.80 -0.78 7.01
CA ARG A 220 6.56 -0.28 5.65
C ARG A 220 6.96 -1.30 4.60
N LEU A 221 8.15 -1.89 4.72
CA LEU A 221 8.66 -2.95 3.85
C LEU A 221 7.71 -4.15 3.84
N PHE A 222 7.32 -4.64 5.03
CA PHE A 222 6.35 -5.71 5.20
C PHE A 222 5.00 -5.37 4.56
N SER A 223 4.49 -4.15 4.78
CA SER A 223 3.26 -3.70 4.14
C SER A 223 3.36 -3.61 2.62
N GLY A 224 4.54 -3.33 2.07
CA GLY A 224 4.83 -3.38 0.64
C GLY A 224 4.67 -4.80 0.13
N TYR A 225 5.37 -5.77 0.73
CA TYR A 225 5.29 -7.18 0.37
C TYR A 225 3.84 -7.70 0.39
N VAL A 226 3.16 -7.52 1.53
CA VAL A 226 1.80 -8.04 1.72
C VAL A 226 0.84 -7.45 0.69
N ASP A 227 0.97 -6.16 0.37
CA ASP A 227 0.07 -5.48 -0.56
C ASP A 227 0.36 -5.75 -2.04
N LYS A 228 1.62 -5.98 -2.39
CA LYS A 228 2.07 -6.05 -3.79
C LYS A 228 2.34 -7.46 -4.26
N LEU A 229 2.95 -8.30 -3.42
CA LEU A 229 3.48 -9.61 -3.84
C LEU A 229 2.72 -10.78 -3.22
N PHE A 230 2.35 -10.70 -1.94
CA PHE A 230 1.49 -11.73 -1.34
C PHE A 230 0.03 -11.65 -1.85
N SER A 231 -0.44 -10.43 -2.09
CA SER A 231 -1.79 -10.20 -2.62
C SER A 231 -1.95 -10.75 -4.03
N PRO A 232 -3.16 -11.14 -4.44
CA PRO A 232 -3.45 -11.58 -5.80
C PRO A 232 -3.44 -10.42 -6.81
N ASN A 233 -2.23 -9.90 -7.06
CA ASN A 233 -1.93 -8.73 -7.85
C ASN A 233 -1.07 -9.11 -9.06
N TYR A 234 -1.75 -9.39 -10.17
CA TYR A 234 -1.13 -9.87 -11.40
C TYR A 234 0.03 -8.99 -11.90
N VAL A 235 -0.09 -7.67 -11.81
CA VAL A 235 0.92 -6.72 -12.32
C VAL A 235 2.25 -6.90 -11.59
N PHE A 236 2.19 -6.96 -10.26
CA PHE A 236 3.39 -7.13 -9.45
C PHE A 236 3.94 -8.56 -9.52
N TRP A 237 3.09 -9.57 -9.67
CA TRP A 237 3.52 -10.95 -9.90
C TRP A 237 4.29 -11.11 -11.21
N LYS A 238 3.82 -10.50 -12.30
CA LYS A 238 4.47 -10.55 -13.61
C LYS A 238 5.76 -9.72 -13.67
N GLY A 239 5.79 -8.59 -12.98
CA GLY A 239 6.95 -7.69 -12.94
C GLY A 239 7.91 -8.06 -11.82
N TYR A 240 7.76 -7.39 -10.67
CA TYR A 240 8.70 -7.46 -9.55
C TYR A 240 8.85 -8.87 -8.97
N GLY A 241 7.74 -9.61 -8.82
CA GLY A 241 7.74 -10.97 -8.27
C GLY A 241 8.57 -11.92 -9.13
N LYS A 242 8.30 -11.96 -10.43
CA LYS A 242 9.05 -12.76 -11.40
C LYS A 242 10.53 -12.38 -11.40
N PHE A 243 10.84 -11.09 -11.46
CA PHE A 243 12.21 -10.60 -11.38
C PHE A 243 12.91 -11.09 -10.11
N GLY A 244 12.25 -11.02 -8.96
CA GLY A 244 12.79 -11.49 -7.69
C GLY A 244 13.20 -12.96 -7.75
N ILE A 245 12.31 -13.84 -8.21
CA ILE A 245 12.61 -15.27 -8.41
C ILE A 245 13.81 -15.45 -9.35
N GLU A 246 13.83 -14.68 -10.45
CA GLU A 246 14.92 -14.68 -11.44
C GLU A 246 16.26 -14.14 -10.90
N GLN A 247 16.28 -13.46 -9.77
CA GLN A 247 17.53 -13.01 -9.16
C GLN A 247 17.97 -13.95 -8.04
N VAL A 248 17.06 -14.36 -7.17
CA VAL A 248 17.44 -14.93 -5.86
C VAL A 248 17.28 -16.44 -5.75
N ARG A 249 16.47 -17.07 -6.62
CA ARG A 249 16.24 -18.53 -6.61
C ARG A 249 17.26 -19.22 -7.52
N THR A 250 17.93 -20.27 -7.06
CA THR A 250 18.97 -21.00 -7.82
C THR A 250 18.40 -22.10 -8.71
N ASN A 251 17.48 -22.91 -8.20
CA ASN A 251 16.88 -24.05 -8.92
C ASN A 251 15.47 -23.71 -9.42
N ARG A 252 15.38 -22.98 -10.53
CA ARG A 252 14.11 -22.48 -11.07
C ARG A 252 13.45 -23.51 -11.96
N SER A 253 12.17 -23.79 -11.74
CA SER A 253 11.36 -24.50 -12.73
C SER A 253 10.97 -23.54 -13.87
N ARG A 254 10.63 -24.07 -15.07
CA ARG A 254 10.04 -23.24 -16.13
C ARG A 254 8.72 -22.57 -15.70
N ASN A 255 8.01 -23.17 -14.74
CA ASN A 255 6.78 -22.61 -14.19
C ASN A 255 7.06 -21.37 -13.31
N ASP A 256 8.17 -21.38 -12.56
CA ASP A 256 8.62 -20.27 -11.69
C ASP A 256 8.86 -18.98 -12.48
N LEU A 257 9.15 -19.10 -13.78
CA LEU A 257 9.46 -17.97 -14.67
C LEU A 257 8.21 -17.36 -15.33
N THR A 258 7.01 -17.92 -15.09
CA THR A 258 5.77 -17.40 -15.68
C THR A 258 5.25 -16.19 -14.90
N CYS A 259 5.21 -16.28 -13.57
CA CYS A 259 4.83 -15.23 -12.63
C CYS A 259 5.48 -15.52 -11.27
N GLY A 260 5.96 -14.50 -10.55
CA GLY A 260 6.47 -14.68 -9.18
C GLY A 260 5.43 -14.37 -8.12
N HIS A 261 4.32 -15.12 -8.16
CA HIS A 261 3.23 -15.06 -7.18
C HIS A 261 3.55 -15.81 -5.88
N ASP A 262 4.53 -16.72 -5.94
CA ASP A 262 5.05 -17.55 -4.86
C ASP A 262 6.38 -17.01 -4.28
N LEU A 263 6.77 -15.77 -4.64
CA LEU A 263 7.97 -15.15 -4.06
C LEU A 263 7.79 -14.99 -2.54
N SER A 264 8.58 -15.71 -1.76
CA SER A 264 8.53 -15.66 -0.29
C SER A 264 9.01 -14.31 0.26
N PHE A 265 8.68 -14.01 1.52
CA PHE A 265 9.14 -12.77 2.15
C PHE A 265 10.67 -12.69 2.23
N ARG A 266 11.34 -13.80 2.55
CA ARG A 266 12.81 -13.92 2.54
C ARG A 266 13.40 -13.59 1.16
N GLU A 267 12.87 -14.20 0.11
CA GLU A 267 13.31 -13.95 -1.28
C GLU A 267 13.02 -12.51 -1.70
N PHE A 268 11.90 -11.94 -1.27
CA PHE A 268 11.57 -10.54 -1.46
C PHE A 268 12.59 -9.60 -0.81
N VAL A 269 12.98 -9.84 0.44
CA VAL A 269 14.01 -9.04 1.13
C VAL A 269 15.33 -9.07 0.37
N LYS A 270 15.79 -10.26 -0.04
CA LYS A 270 16.98 -10.43 -0.88
C LYS A 270 16.88 -9.64 -2.18
N THR A 271 15.70 -9.65 -2.80
CA THR A 271 15.43 -8.91 -4.03
C THR A 271 15.55 -7.40 -3.78
N VAL A 272 14.98 -6.88 -2.69
CA VAL A 272 15.07 -5.45 -2.34
C VAL A 272 16.53 -5.04 -2.15
N ILE A 273 17.29 -5.77 -1.32
CA ILE A 273 18.72 -5.53 -1.09
C ILE A 273 19.48 -5.52 -2.42
N TYR A 274 19.22 -6.50 -3.29
CA TYR A 274 19.83 -6.57 -4.62
C TYR A 274 19.50 -5.35 -5.49
N THR A 275 18.23 -4.96 -5.57
CA THR A 275 17.78 -3.82 -6.40
C THR A 275 18.39 -2.49 -5.95
N GLU A 276 18.58 -2.33 -4.65
CA GLU A 276 19.14 -1.14 -4.03
C GLU A 276 20.65 -1.06 -4.26
N LYS A 277 21.37 -2.18 -4.01
CA LYS A 277 22.81 -2.28 -4.27
C LYS A 277 23.19 -2.04 -5.73
N HIS A 278 22.40 -2.54 -6.67
CA HIS A 278 22.71 -2.46 -8.12
C HIS A 278 21.96 -1.33 -8.84
N ASN A 279 21.18 -0.53 -8.12
CA ASN A 279 20.35 0.54 -8.66
C ASN A 279 19.51 0.12 -9.88
N THR A 280 18.82 -1.03 -9.77
CA THR A 280 18.06 -1.65 -10.88
C THR A 280 16.72 -2.18 -10.38
N HIS A 281 15.65 -2.06 -11.18
CA HIS A 281 14.30 -2.54 -10.83
C HIS A 281 13.80 -2.07 -9.45
N ARG A 282 14.25 -0.91 -8.99
CA ARG A 282 13.82 -0.29 -7.74
C ARG A 282 12.36 0.11 -7.85
N ASP A 283 11.59 -0.14 -6.79
CA ASP A 283 10.17 0.21 -6.72
C ASP A 283 9.93 1.08 -5.48
N GLY A 284 9.26 2.21 -5.67
CA GLY A 284 9.00 3.17 -4.59
C GLY A 284 8.21 2.60 -3.41
N HIS A 285 7.49 1.49 -3.57
CA HIS A 285 6.83 0.82 -2.44
C HIS A 285 7.83 0.14 -1.49
N PHE A 286 9.07 -0.10 -1.92
CA PHE A 286 10.10 -0.83 -1.18
C PHE A 286 11.35 0.00 -0.89
N THR A 287 11.66 1.03 -1.69
CA THR A 287 12.81 1.92 -1.46
C THR A 287 12.68 2.71 -0.15
N ALA A 288 13.79 3.19 0.42
CA ALA A 288 13.80 4.00 1.64
C ALA A 288 13.00 5.29 1.49
N GLN A 289 12.43 5.80 2.59
CA GLN A 289 11.46 6.90 2.58
C GLN A 289 12.11 8.26 2.33
N TYR A 290 13.30 8.50 2.89
CA TYR A 290 14.05 9.74 2.70
C TYR A 290 14.28 10.06 1.23
N GLU A 291 14.43 9.01 0.41
CA GLU A 291 14.69 9.15 -1.01
C GLU A 291 13.53 9.70 -1.83
N HIS A 292 12.31 9.58 -1.30
CA HIS A 292 11.12 10.04 -2.02
C HIS A 292 11.01 11.56 -2.00
N CYS A 293 11.56 12.20 -0.97
CA CYS A 293 11.16 13.54 -0.57
C CYS A 293 12.31 14.50 -0.29
N ASP A 294 13.55 14.02 -0.20
CA ASP A 294 14.73 14.81 0.15
C ASP A 294 14.46 15.78 1.33
N PRO A 295 14.19 15.23 2.53
CA PRO A 295 13.70 16.01 3.65
C PRO A 295 14.74 17.01 4.19
N CYS A 296 16.03 16.79 3.95
CA CYS A 296 17.09 17.74 4.30
C CYS A 296 17.12 18.98 3.41
N LYS A 297 16.81 18.82 2.12
CA LYS A 297 16.68 19.95 1.20
C LYS A 297 15.42 20.77 1.45
N TYR A 298 14.27 20.12 1.58
CA TYR A 298 12.97 20.79 1.60
C TYR A 298 12.42 21.12 2.99
N LYS A 299 13.01 20.58 4.06
CA LYS A 299 12.77 20.99 5.47
C LYS A 299 11.28 21.06 5.85
N TYR A 300 10.57 19.95 5.68
CA TYR A 300 9.11 19.87 5.85
C TYR A 300 8.61 20.36 7.23
N ASP A 301 7.52 21.12 7.25
CA ASP A 301 6.93 21.71 8.46
C ASP A 301 6.23 20.69 9.36
N VAL A 302 5.55 19.72 8.75
CA VAL A 302 4.80 18.68 9.47
C VAL A 302 5.22 17.29 9.00
N ILE A 303 5.76 16.52 9.93
CA ILE A 303 6.14 15.12 9.74
C ILE A 303 5.12 14.26 10.47
N GLY A 304 4.15 13.72 9.73
CA GLY A 304 3.18 12.76 10.23
C GLY A 304 3.74 11.33 10.26
N LYS A 305 3.22 10.50 11.17
CA LYS A 305 3.54 9.07 11.28
C LYS A 305 2.30 8.23 10.99
N LEU A 306 2.45 7.12 10.29
CA LEU A 306 1.33 6.20 10.07
C LEU A 306 0.83 5.60 11.39
N GLU A 307 1.73 5.42 12.36
CA GLU A 307 1.41 4.93 13.70
C GLU A 307 0.44 5.88 14.45
N THR A 308 0.47 7.18 14.14
CA THR A 308 -0.40 8.22 14.70
C THR A 308 -1.25 8.91 13.63
N LEU A 309 -1.61 8.18 12.55
CA LEU A 309 -2.23 8.75 11.35
C LEU A 309 -3.47 9.59 11.66
N ALA A 310 -4.35 9.13 12.55
CA ALA A 310 -5.59 9.85 12.89
C ALA A 310 -5.27 11.20 13.55
N GLN A 311 -4.45 11.20 14.60
CA GLN A 311 -4.05 12.39 15.33
C GLN A 311 -3.33 13.39 14.42
N ASP A 312 -2.38 12.90 13.61
CA ASP A 312 -1.60 13.72 12.70
C ASP A 312 -2.45 14.31 11.57
N THR A 313 -3.48 13.58 11.13
CA THR A 313 -4.47 14.10 10.17
C THR A 313 -5.27 15.24 10.78
N PHE A 314 -5.73 15.10 12.02
CA PHE A 314 -6.55 16.12 12.66
C PHE A 314 -5.74 17.39 12.94
N TYR A 315 -4.51 17.24 13.42
CA TYR A 315 -3.59 18.37 13.59
C TYR A 315 -3.35 19.11 12.29
N LEU A 316 -3.02 18.40 11.21
CA LEU A 316 -2.70 19.04 9.94
C LEU A 316 -3.93 19.73 9.31
N LEU A 317 -5.11 19.11 9.36
CA LEU A 317 -6.34 19.75 8.88
C LEU A 317 -6.70 21.00 9.70
N LYS A 318 -6.47 21.00 11.00
CA LYS A 318 -6.60 22.18 11.85
C LYS A 318 -5.62 23.28 11.41
N LYS A 319 -4.35 22.92 11.19
CA LYS A 319 -3.29 23.85 10.73
C LYS A 319 -3.60 24.45 9.34
N MET A 320 -4.25 23.70 8.47
CA MET A 320 -4.74 24.16 7.16
C MET A 320 -6.03 25.00 7.24
N GLY A 321 -6.60 25.22 8.43
CA GLY A 321 -7.88 25.90 8.61
C GLY A 321 -9.11 25.12 8.11
N LYS A 322 -9.00 23.81 7.90
CA LYS A 322 -10.05 22.95 7.32
C LYS A 322 -10.87 22.24 8.41
N PHE A 323 -11.40 23.00 9.36
CA PHE A 323 -12.11 22.49 10.55
C PHE A 323 -13.33 21.62 10.22
N THR A 324 -14.12 21.97 9.21
CA THR A 324 -15.29 21.18 8.80
C THR A 324 -14.87 19.80 8.27
N LEU A 325 -13.84 19.75 7.43
CA LEU A 325 -13.28 18.50 6.94
C LEU A 325 -12.68 17.68 8.09
N MET A 326 -11.94 18.33 9.00
CA MET A 326 -11.41 17.69 10.20
C MET A 326 -12.51 16.98 11.00
N LYS A 327 -13.61 17.67 11.34
CA LYS A 327 -14.74 17.07 12.07
C LYS A 327 -15.36 15.88 11.32
N SER A 328 -15.52 16.00 10.00
CA SER A 328 -16.04 14.91 9.15
C SER A 328 -15.12 13.69 9.14
N VAL A 329 -13.81 13.90 9.02
CA VAL A 329 -12.79 12.83 9.01
C VAL A 329 -12.63 12.18 10.38
N MET A 330 -12.71 12.95 11.46
CA MET A 330 -12.65 12.45 12.84
C MET A 330 -13.76 11.44 13.12
N ASN A 331 -14.97 11.73 12.65
CA ASN A 331 -16.11 10.85 12.86
C ASN A 331 -15.91 9.50 12.16
N ARG A 332 -15.88 8.42 12.95
CA ARG A 332 -15.74 7.04 12.46
C ARG A 332 -14.49 6.80 11.60
N PHE A 333 -13.38 7.50 11.88
CA PHE A 333 -12.13 7.38 11.12
C PHE A 333 -11.68 5.93 10.93
N HIS A 334 -11.73 5.15 12.01
CA HIS A 334 -11.28 3.76 12.01
C HIS A 334 -12.21 2.84 11.22
N GLU A 335 -13.53 2.98 11.40
CA GLU A 335 -14.50 2.22 10.63
C GLU A 335 -14.36 2.55 9.14
N ASN A 336 -14.28 3.83 8.77
CA ASN A 336 -14.17 4.23 7.37
C ASN A 336 -12.86 3.74 6.72
N THR A 337 -11.75 3.72 7.46
CA THR A 337 -10.47 3.15 7.00
C THR A 337 -10.57 1.64 6.76
N LEU A 338 -11.30 0.93 7.62
CA LEU A 338 -11.57 -0.49 7.44
C LEU A 338 -12.40 -0.74 6.19
N GLU A 339 -13.51 -0.02 6.03
CA GLU A 339 -14.42 -0.11 4.88
C GLU A 339 -13.69 0.17 3.57
N ASP A 340 -12.88 1.24 3.52
CA ASP A 340 -12.05 1.60 2.37
C ASP A 340 -11.03 0.49 2.06
N THR A 341 -10.38 -0.07 3.08
CA THR A 341 -9.46 -1.20 2.90
C THR A 341 -10.18 -2.42 2.34
N ILE A 342 -11.33 -2.81 2.88
CA ILE A 342 -12.09 -3.98 2.39
C ILE A 342 -12.47 -3.77 0.93
N ARG A 343 -13.11 -2.63 0.61
CA ARG A 343 -13.53 -2.29 -0.74
C ARG A 343 -12.37 -2.33 -1.73
N ASP A 344 -11.27 -1.62 -1.46
CA ASP A 344 -10.16 -1.51 -2.40
C ASP A 344 -9.51 -2.86 -2.70
N GLN A 345 -9.44 -3.75 -1.70
CA GLN A 345 -8.84 -5.07 -1.87
C GLN A 345 -9.77 -6.07 -2.56
N VAL A 346 -11.06 -6.04 -2.24
CA VAL A 346 -12.05 -6.86 -2.94
C VAL A 346 -12.14 -6.42 -4.41
N ASP A 347 -12.20 -5.12 -4.69
CA ASP A 347 -12.16 -4.60 -6.06
C ASP A 347 -10.93 -5.10 -6.83
N MET A 348 -9.75 -5.14 -6.19
CA MET A 348 -8.53 -5.64 -6.81
C MET A 348 -8.62 -7.14 -7.14
N LEU A 349 -9.10 -7.96 -6.20
CA LEU A 349 -9.26 -9.40 -6.38
C LEU A 349 -10.11 -9.72 -7.62
N PHE A 350 -11.24 -9.04 -7.76
CA PHE A 350 -12.14 -9.31 -8.87
C PHE A 350 -11.69 -8.66 -10.18
N ARG A 351 -11.00 -7.52 -10.11
CA ARG A 351 -10.40 -6.87 -11.29
C ARG A 351 -9.41 -7.78 -12.01
N PHE A 352 -8.60 -8.53 -11.26
CA PHE A 352 -7.59 -9.42 -11.84
C PHE A 352 -8.09 -10.85 -12.09
N ARG A 353 -9.38 -11.13 -11.90
CA ARG A 353 -9.95 -12.49 -12.03
C ARG A 353 -9.56 -13.19 -13.33
N SER A 354 -9.66 -12.52 -14.48
CA SER A 354 -9.31 -13.09 -15.79
C SER A 354 -7.81 -13.26 -16.02
N TYR A 355 -6.96 -12.69 -15.17
CA TYR A 355 -5.51 -12.71 -15.31
C TYR A 355 -4.84 -13.80 -14.46
N TYR A 356 -5.49 -14.29 -13.40
CA TYR A 356 -4.91 -15.35 -12.56
C TYR A 356 -4.53 -16.63 -13.31
N PRO A 357 -5.30 -17.11 -14.30
CA PRO A 357 -4.90 -18.27 -15.10
C PRO A 357 -3.59 -18.07 -15.87
N LEU A 358 -3.23 -16.83 -16.23
CA LEU A 358 -1.95 -16.51 -16.88
C LEU A 358 -0.74 -16.70 -15.94
N CYS A 359 -1.00 -16.80 -14.63
CA CYS A 359 -0.04 -17.17 -13.61
C CYS A 359 -0.24 -18.60 -13.08
N LYS A 360 -1.11 -19.40 -13.72
CA LYS A 360 -1.50 -20.74 -13.26
C LYS A 360 -2.13 -20.75 -11.86
N VAL A 361 -2.74 -19.64 -11.47
CA VAL A 361 -3.48 -19.49 -10.20
C VAL A 361 -4.96 -19.53 -10.52
N THR A 362 -5.70 -20.38 -9.83
CA THR A 362 -7.17 -20.44 -9.89
C THR A 362 -7.79 -19.28 -9.12
N PHE A 363 -9.04 -18.92 -9.43
CA PHE A 363 -9.71 -17.86 -8.69
C PHE A 363 -9.92 -18.23 -7.21
N PHE A 364 -10.15 -19.51 -6.94
CA PHE A 364 -10.18 -20.08 -5.59
C PHE A 364 -8.89 -19.81 -4.79
N GLU A 365 -7.72 -20.07 -5.37
CA GLU A 365 -6.43 -19.81 -4.71
C GLU A 365 -6.22 -18.31 -4.47
N ALA A 366 -6.58 -17.46 -5.43
CA ALA A 366 -6.52 -16.01 -5.27
C ALA A 366 -7.44 -15.52 -4.13
N GLN A 367 -8.64 -16.09 -4.00
CA GLN A 367 -9.57 -15.80 -2.91
C GLN A 367 -9.00 -16.23 -1.55
N LYS A 368 -8.38 -17.42 -1.45
CA LYS A 368 -7.70 -17.87 -0.22
C LYS A 368 -6.52 -16.96 0.16
N LEU A 369 -5.70 -16.55 -0.80
CA LEU A 369 -4.63 -15.57 -0.57
C LEU A 369 -5.18 -14.23 -0.06
N MET A 370 -6.28 -13.76 -0.65
CA MET A 370 -6.96 -12.55 -0.17
C MET A 370 -7.50 -12.71 1.25
N TRP A 371 -8.07 -13.88 1.58
CA TRP A 371 -8.51 -14.20 2.94
C TRP A 371 -7.36 -14.14 3.95
N LYS A 372 -6.23 -14.79 3.65
CA LYS A 372 -5.00 -14.70 4.47
C LYS A 372 -4.50 -13.26 4.60
N LYS A 373 -4.56 -12.46 3.52
CA LYS A 373 -4.20 -11.03 3.58
C LYS A 373 -5.03 -10.28 4.62
N PHE A 374 -6.34 -10.54 4.67
CA PHE A 374 -7.19 -9.90 5.66
C PHE A 374 -6.91 -10.39 7.10
N GLN A 375 -6.49 -11.64 7.29
CA GLN A 375 -5.99 -12.12 8.58
C GLN A 375 -4.66 -11.46 8.98
N ILE A 376 -3.70 -11.33 8.05
CA ILE A 376 -2.43 -10.60 8.24
C ILE A 376 -2.70 -9.14 8.64
N ARG A 377 -3.70 -8.52 8.02
CA ARG A 377 -4.12 -7.13 8.34
C ARG A 377 -4.95 -7.03 9.62
N GLY A 378 -5.14 -8.11 10.36
CA GLY A 378 -5.94 -8.14 11.59
C GLY A 378 -7.41 -7.72 11.35
N ILE A 379 -7.93 -7.90 10.14
CA ILE A 379 -9.32 -7.58 9.79
C ILE A 379 -10.22 -8.80 10.04
N LEU A 380 -9.69 -9.99 9.73
CA LEU A 380 -10.35 -11.28 10.00
C LEU A 380 -9.77 -11.95 11.24
N SER A 381 -10.62 -12.76 11.86
CA SER A 381 -10.21 -13.66 12.93
C SER A 381 -9.20 -14.68 12.42
N LYS A 382 -8.24 -15.03 13.28
CA LYS A 382 -7.31 -16.13 13.04
C LYS A 382 -8.04 -17.48 12.92
N HIS A 383 -9.19 -17.61 13.59
CA HIS A 383 -9.99 -18.83 13.61
C HIS A 383 -10.98 -18.93 12.45
N SER A 384 -11.12 -17.86 11.67
CA SER A 384 -12.03 -17.83 10.53
C SER A 384 -11.44 -18.56 9.33
N LYS A 385 -12.09 -19.67 8.92
CA LYS A 385 -11.72 -20.45 7.74
C LYS A 385 -12.39 -19.90 6.49
N TYR A 386 -11.74 -20.04 5.34
CA TYR A 386 -12.32 -19.69 4.05
C TYR A 386 -13.57 -20.55 3.81
N PRO A 387 -14.77 -19.95 3.70
CA PRO A 387 -16.02 -20.69 3.93
C PRO A 387 -16.62 -21.32 2.66
N VAL A 388 -15.88 -21.37 1.56
CA VAL A 388 -16.41 -21.74 0.24
C VAL A 388 -15.57 -22.82 -0.41
N THR A 389 -16.19 -23.73 -1.16
CA THR A 389 -15.47 -24.76 -1.93
C THR A 389 -14.87 -24.22 -3.22
N LYS A 390 -14.06 -25.05 -3.89
CA LYS A 390 -13.48 -24.69 -5.19
C LYS A 390 -14.55 -24.50 -6.27
N GLU A 391 -15.60 -25.31 -6.27
CA GLU A 391 -16.70 -25.24 -7.25
C GLU A 391 -17.55 -23.99 -7.07
N GLU A 392 -17.82 -23.62 -5.82
CA GLU A 392 -18.59 -22.44 -5.46
C GLU A 392 -17.82 -21.14 -5.72
N SER A 393 -16.49 -21.17 -5.60
CA SER A 393 -15.58 -20.03 -5.75
C SER A 393 -15.77 -19.24 -7.05
N GLU A 394 -16.11 -19.93 -8.14
CA GLU A 394 -16.31 -19.34 -9.46
C GLU A 394 -17.59 -18.50 -9.56
N ARG A 395 -18.58 -18.71 -8.69
CA ARG A 395 -19.86 -17.98 -8.74
C ARG A 395 -19.92 -16.81 -7.75
N ILE A 396 -18.94 -16.70 -6.86
CA ILE A 396 -18.87 -15.61 -5.87
C ILE A 396 -18.78 -14.27 -6.59
N THR A 397 -19.57 -13.29 -6.13
CA THR A 397 -19.48 -11.89 -6.56
C THR A 397 -18.69 -11.03 -5.56
N ASN A 398 -18.31 -9.82 -5.96
CA ASN A 398 -17.70 -8.81 -5.06
C ASN A 398 -18.51 -8.63 -3.76
N ARG A 399 -19.84 -8.60 -3.87
CA ARG A 399 -20.75 -8.43 -2.73
C ARG A 399 -20.73 -9.64 -1.81
N ASP A 400 -20.72 -10.84 -2.38
CA ASP A 400 -20.70 -12.08 -1.60
C ASP A 400 -19.37 -12.20 -0.84
N PHE A 401 -18.24 -11.93 -1.52
CA PHE A 401 -16.93 -11.92 -0.86
C PHE A 401 -16.84 -10.88 0.25
N THR A 402 -17.33 -9.67 0.01
CA THR A 402 -17.42 -8.62 1.03
C THR A 402 -18.24 -9.09 2.24
N ARG A 403 -19.41 -9.70 2.02
CA ARG A 403 -20.25 -10.25 3.10
C ARG A 403 -19.52 -11.33 3.90
N MET A 404 -18.81 -12.24 3.23
CA MET A 404 -18.01 -13.27 3.90
C MET A 404 -16.93 -12.65 4.78
N LEU A 405 -16.29 -11.57 4.33
CA LEU A 405 -15.29 -10.86 5.15
C LEU A 405 -15.90 -10.30 6.43
N TYR A 406 -17.10 -9.69 6.38
CA TYR A 406 -17.78 -9.21 7.59
C TYR A 406 -18.14 -10.33 8.56
N LEU A 407 -18.65 -11.45 8.04
CA LEU A 407 -18.99 -12.62 8.86
C LEU A 407 -17.75 -13.26 9.48
N GLY A 408 -16.64 -13.30 8.75
CA GLY A 408 -15.37 -13.87 9.20
C GLY A 408 -14.55 -13.00 10.15
N ARG A 409 -15.02 -11.79 10.51
CA ARG A 409 -14.28 -10.89 11.42
C ARG A 409 -14.12 -11.49 12.82
N GLY A 410 -15.16 -12.13 13.35
CA GLY A 410 -15.14 -12.79 14.66
C GLY A 410 -14.50 -11.92 15.76
N ASP A 411 -13.52 -12.50 16.46
CA ASP A 411 -12.76 -11.86 17.54
C ASP A 411 -11.86 -10.71 17.09
N ALA A 412 -11.49 -10.61 15.81
CA ALA A 412 -10.67 -9.52 15.27
C ALA A 412 -11.42 -8.17 15.18
N VAL A 413 -12.69 -8.12 15.59
CA VAL A 413 -13.38 -6.86 15.89
C VAL A 413 -12.71 -6.14 17.07
N ASP A 414 -12.15 -6.89 18.02
CA ASP A 414 -11.32 -6.34 19.09
C ASP A 414 -9.99 -5.83 18.52
N ARG A 415 -9.66 -4.57 18.81
CA ARG A 415 -8.44 -3.90 18.35
C ARG A 415 -7.17 -4.53 18.93
N ASN A 416 -7.20 -5.07 20.15
CA ASN A 416 -6.06 -5.72 20.76
C ASN A 416 -5.74 -7.02 20.02
N ILE A 417 -6.76 -7.81 19.67
CA ILE A 417 -6.61 -9.02 18.87
C ILE A 417 -6.15 -8.66 17.45
N SER A 418 -6.76 -7.65 16.82
CA SER A 418 -6.34 -7.14 15.51
C SER A 418 -4.86 -6.72 15.48
N LYS A 419 -4.40 -6.01 16.53
CA LYS A 419 -3.01 -5.58 16.68
C LYS A 419 -2.07 -6.78 16.86
N LYS A 420 -2.43 -7.72 17.74
CA LYS A 420 -1.68 -8.95 17.97
C LYS A 420 -1.52 -9.77 16.69
N ASN A 421 -2.59 -9.93 15.90
CA ASN A 421 -2.54 -10.67 14.63
C ASN A 421 -1.55 -10.03 13.63
N LYS A 422 -1.52 -8.70 13.56
CA LYS A 422 -0.54 -7.98 12.70
C LYS A 422 0.88 -8.18 13.20
N GLU A 423 1.09 -8.11 14.51
CA GLU A 423 2.41 -8.29 15.13
C GLU A 423 2.94 -9.71 14.91
N GLU A 424 2.11 -10.73 15.12
CA GLU A 424 2.47 -12.13 14.84
C GLU A 424 2.83 -12.35 13.37
N ALA A 425 2.06 -11.78 12.43
CA ALA A 425 2.35 -11.90 11.00
C ALA A 425 3.69 -11.24 10.61
N VAL A 426 4.02 -10.09 11.21
CA VAL A 426 5.31 -9.43 11.00
C VAL A 426 6.45 -10.31 11.55
N LEU A 427 6.30 -10.84 12.76
CA LEU A 427 7.30 -11.73 13.37
C LEU A 427 7.48 -13.00 12.54
N GLU A 428 6.40 -13.64 12.08
CA GLU A 428 6.46 -14.81 11.22
C GLU A 428 7.29 -14.54 9.96
N ALA A 429 6.98 -13.45 9.24
CA ALA A 429 7.72 -13.10 8.03
C ALA A 429 9.20 -12.81 8.30
N PHE A 430 9.52 -11.93 9.25
CA PHE A 430 10.91 -11.55 9.53
C PHE A 430 11.73 -12.69 10.14
N SER A 431 11.10 -13.66 10.82
CA SER A 431 11.79 -14.87 11.30
C SER A 431 12.42 -15.70 10.18
N THR A 432 11.96 -15.52 8.92
CA THR A 432 12.49 -16.23 7.75
C THR A 432 13.70 -15.55 7.12
N VAL A 433 14.04 -14.31 7.52
CA VAL A 433 15.11 -13.53 6.89
C VAL A 433 16.45 -13.89 7.51
N ASP A 434 17.48 -14.06 6.67
CA ASP A 434 18.82 -14.40 7.13
C ASP A 434 19.40 -13.24 7.96
N LYS A 435 20.27 -13.54 8.93
CA LYS A 435 20.86 -12.51 9.81
C LYS A 435 21.62 -11.46 9.00
N GLU A 436 22.38 -11.91 8.01
CA GLU A 436 23.15 -11.05 7.11
C GLU A 436 22.25 -10.08 6.34
N ASP A 437 21.10 -10.56 5.84
CA ASP A 437 20.12 -9.70 5.15
C ASP A 437 19.44 -8.71 6.12
N MET A 438 19.22 -9.10 7.38
CA MET A 438 18.70 -8.19 8.42
C MET A 438 19.70 -7.06 8.72
N GLU A 439 21.00 -7.35 8.76
CA GLU A 439 22.05 -6.34 8.89
C GLU A 439 22.05 -5.37 7.70
N LEU A 440 21.98 -5.91 6.47
CA LEU A 440 21.91 -5.09 5.26
C LEU A 440 20.65 -4.20 5.23
N LEU A 441 19.50 -4.70 5.69
CA LEU A 441 18.30 -3.88 5.84
C LEU A 441 18.47 -2.78 6.90
N SER A 442 19.13 -3.06 8.02
CA SER A 442 19.42 -2.03 9.05
C SER A 442 20.25 -0.90 8.46
N GLU A 443 21.30 -1.20 7.70
CA GLU A 443 22.12 -0.19 7.03
C GLU A 443 21.33 0.59 5.98
N LEU A 444 20.49 -0.10 5.20
CA LEU A 444 19.66 0.53 4.17
C LEU A 444 18.64 1.49 4.77
N PHE A 445 18.04 1.14 5.91
CA PHE A 445 17.04 1.97 6.59
C PHE A 445 17.63 2.96 7.58
N ARG A 446 18.95 2.94 7.84
CA ARG A 446 19.60 3.85 8.79
C ARG A 446 19.22 5.32 8.59
N PRO A 447 19.25 5.88 7.37
CA PRO A 447 18.85 7.27 7.18
C PRO A 447 17.40 7.53 7.61
N ASP A 448 16.46 6.64 7.29
CA ASP A 448 15.06 6.78 7.72
C ASP A 448 14.92 6.72 9.25
N CYS A 449 15.63 5.82 9.93
CA CYS A 449 15.54 5.73 11.38
C CYS A 449 16.06 7.00 12.06
N GLU A 450 17.20 7.50 11.59
CA GLU A 450 17.85 8.66 12.18
C GLU A 450 17.00 9.89 11.94
N LEU A 451 16.62 10.16 10.69
CA LEU A 451 15.82 11.33 10.31
C LEU A 451 14.45 11.35 11.03
N PHE A 452 13.79 10.19 11.17
CA PHE A 452 12.39 10.14 11.63
C PHE A 452 12.19 9.55 13.03
N GLY A 453 13.25 9.17 13.72
CA GLY A 453 13.20 8.66 15.09
C GLY A 453 12.55 7.29 15.19
N TYR A 454 13.06 6.35 14.40
CA TYR A 454 12.77 4.92 14.55
C TYR A 454 13.98 4.18 15.10
N ASP A 455 13.72 2.98 15.62
CA ASP A 455 14.77 2.04 15.98
C ASP A 455 15.24 1.32 14.71
N CYS A 456 16.53 1.40 14.38
CA CYS A 456 17.10 0.66 13.24
C CYS A 456 17.28 -0.83 13.52
N ARG A 457 17.34 -1.21 14.80
CA ARG A 457 17.59 -2.59 15.20
C ARG A 457 16.55 -3.04 16.21
N PRO A 458 15.25 -3.01 15.84
CA PRO A 458 14.17 -3.35 16.74
C PRO A 458 14.39 -4.74 17.31
N ALA A 459 14.59 -4.81 18.64
CA ALA A 459 14.93 -6.04 19.34
C ALA A 459 13.96 -7.18 19.03
N LYS A 460 12.67 -6.87 18.85
CA LYS A 460 11.62 -7.84 18.48
C LYS A 460 11.86 -8.55 17.14
N LEU A 461 12.60 -7.94 16.20
CA LEU A 461 12.94 -8.54 14.90
C LEU A 461 14.34 -9.15 14.92
N PHE A 462 15.32 -8.45 15.51
CA PHE A 462 16.73 -8.87 15.49
C PHE A 462 17.08 -9.95 16.51
N LYS A 463 16.23 -10.21 17.50
CA LYS A 463 16.43 -11.25 18.53
C LYS A 463 15.58 -12.51 18.30
N ILE A 464 14.96 -12.66 17.13
CA ILE A 464 14.25 -13.89 16.78
C ILE A 464 15.28 -15.02 16.66
N LYS A 465 15.12 -16.08 17.46
CA LYS A 465 16.10 -17.19 17.52
C LYS A 465 15.82 -18.29 16.51
N GLU A 466 14.55 -18.54 16.23
CA GLU A 466 14.09 -19.66 15.42
C GLU A 466 13.09 -19.18 14.38
N VAL A 467 13.10 -19.85 13.22
CA VAL A 467 12.14 -19.59 12.14
C VAL A 467 10.75 -20.03 12.63
N ILE A 468 9.79 -19.10 12.62
CA ILE A 468 8.42 -19.38 13.02
C ILE A 468 7.75 -20.16 11.88
N LYS A 469 7.10 -21.27 12.23
CA LYS A 469 6.37 -22.11 11.26
C LYS A 469 5.29 -21.26 10.55
N PRO A 470 5.22 -21.27 9.21
CA PRO A 470 4.25 -20.48 8.49
C PRO A 470 2.80 -20.81 8.86
N TRP A 471 2.03 -19.78 9.18
CA TRP A 471 0.58 -19.84 9.34
C TRP A 471 -0.07 -18.67 8.59
N TYR A 472 0.44 -17.45 8.72
CA TYR A 472 -0.07 -16.29 8.00
C TYR A 472 0.22 -16.38 6.50
N PHE A 473 1.36 -16.96 6.13
CA PHE A 473 1.82 -17.06 4.74
C PHE A 473 1.60 -18.45 4.11
N ASP A 474 0.87 -19.34 4.79
CA ASP A 474 0.42 -20.62 4.23
C ASP A 474 -1.07 -20.54 3.84
N SER A 475 -1.34 -20.54 2.54
CA SER A 475 -2.72 -20.48 2.01
C SER A 475 -3.53 -21.74 2.31
N ASN A 476 -2.90 -22.87 2.67
CA ASN A 476 -3.63 -24.08 3.06
C ASN A 476 -4.33 -23.93 4.41
N THR A 477 -3.85 -23.01 5.25
CA THR A 477 -4.46 -22.69 6.55
C THR A 477 -5.62 -21.68 6.45
N ALA A 478 -5.92 -21.19 5.24
CA ALA A 478 -6.94 -20.17 5.02
C ALA A 478 -8.34 -20.67 5.32
#